data_AF-A0A2P8EC47-F1
#
_entry.id   AF-A0A2P8EC47-F1
#
_cell.length_a   1.000
_cell.length_b   1.000
_cell.length_c   1.000
_cell.angle_alpha   90.00
_cell.angle_beta   90.00
_cell.angle_gamma   90.00
#
_symmetry.space_group_name_H-M   'P 1'
#
loop_
_entity.id
_entity.type
_entity.pdbx_description
1 polymer ?
#
loop_
_entity_poly.entity_id
_entity_poly.type
_entity_poly.pdbx_seq_one_letter_code
_entity_poly.pdbx_strand_id
1 'polypeptide(L)'
;MSDITKQNPNTSGPRRSALELVGPAGLAGLGAVHAAWALGWRWPGGTDEAWAERLAGSPEMPSTAATWAMALGLTGAAGAVSAAHSRRLRPGRLHTAARLASWGMAAGLLGRSVYFLPSDLTGDTTIFDRLDLTVYAPLSAFLGVSIAAGLRHTARADADPTAA
;
A
#
# COMPACT_ATOMS: atom_id res chain seq x y z
N MET A 1 -7.00 41.72 39.14
CA MET A 1 -5.70 41.25 38.63
C MET A 1 -5.63 39.74 38.85
N SER A 2 -6.18 38.97 37.91
CA SER A 2 -6.01 37.52 37.75
C SER A 2 -6.71 37.14 36.44
N ASP A 3 -6.02 37.38 35.33
CA ASP A 3 -6.39 36.84 34.02
C ASP A 3 -6.12 35.34 34.04
N ILE A 4 -7.17 34.55 34.26
CA ILE A 4 -7.13 33.11 34.00
C ILE A 4 -7.32 32.94 32.49
N THR A 5 -6.20 32.93 31.77
CA THR A 5 -6.12 32.55 30.37
C THR A 5 -6.76 31.17 30.21
N LYS A 6 -7.99 31.13 29.67
CA LYS A 6 -8.59 29.90 29.16
C LYS A 6 -7.68 29.38 28.04
N GLN A 7 -6.84 28.40 28.37
CA GLN A 7 -6.19 27.57 27.36
C GLN A 7 -7.31 26.89 26.56
N ASN A 8 -7.47 27.27 25.30
CA ASN A 8 -8.34 26.56 24.37
C ASN A 8 -7.82 25.11 24.21
N PRO A 9 -8.58 24.07 24.58
CA PRO A 9 -8.13 22.67 24.49
C PRO A 9 -8.15 22.10 23.06
N ASN A 10 -8.32 22.95 22.04
CA ASN A 10 -8.51 22.52 20.64
C ASN A 10 -7.22 22.67 19.81
N THR A 11 -6.09 22.20 20.31
CA THR A 11 -4.87 21.97 19.50
C THR A 11 -4.78 20.52 19.06
N SER A 12 -5.90 19.90 18.69
CA SER A 12 -5.87 18.67 17.91
C SER A 12 -5.41 19.01 16.49
N GLY A 13 -4.13 18.79 16.19
CA GLY A 13 -3.60 18.86 14.83
C GLY A 13 -4.45 18.01 13.86
N PRO A 14 -4.36 18.26 12.55
CA PRO A 14 -5.23 17.61 11.57
C PRO A 14 -5.15 16.09 11.70
N ARG A 15 -6.25 15.49 12.17
CA ARG A 15 -6.39 14.04 12.27
C ARG A 15 -6.48 13.51 10.83
N ARG A 16 -5.48 12.75 10.40
CA ARG A 16 -5.55 12.01 9.13
C ARG A 16 -6.76 11.11 9.16
N SER A 17 -7.58 11.14 8.11
CA SER A 17 -8.72 10.24 8.00
C SER A 17 -8.21 8.79 7.87
N ALA A 18 -9.03 7.81 8.27
CA ALA A 18 -8.69 6.40 8.11
C ALA A 18 -8.35 6.06 6.64
N LEU A 19 -9.04 6.70 5.69
CA LEU A 19 -8.82 6.54 4.24
C LEU A 19 -7.41 6.94 3.79
N GLU A 20 -6.78 7.91 4.47
CA GLU A 20 -5.43 8.40 4.14
C GLU A 20 -4.34 7.49 4.71
N LEU A 21 -4.69 6.64 5.68
CA LEU A 21 -3.75 5.78 6.40
C LEU A 21 -3.73 4.35 5.87
N VAL A 22 -4.86 3.82 5.42
CA VAL A 22 -4.98 2.41 4.99
C VAL A 22 -3.99 2.08 3.86
N GLY A 23 -3.90 2.92 2.83
CA GLY A 23 -3.00 2.70 1.70
C GLY A 23 -1.52 2.63 2.13
N PRO A 24 -0.95 3.68 2.75
CA PRO A 24 0.42 3.66 3.23
C PRO A 24 0.70 2.55 4.25
N ALA A 25 -0.20 2.30 5.20
CA ALA A 25 0.01 1.29 6.22
C ALA A 25 0.03 -0.12 5.61
N GLY A 26 -0.87 -0.40 4.67
CA GLY A 26 -0.89 -1.68 3.95
C GLY A 26 0.38 -1.91 3.14
N LEU A 27 0.85 -0.89 2.42
CA LEU A 27 2.11 -0.97 1.65
C LEU A 27 3.33 -1.15 2.55
N ALA A 28 3.41 -0.42 3.67
CA ALA A 28 4.50 -0.58 4.63
C ALA A 28 4.48 -1.98 5.28
N GLY A 29 3.30 -2.49 5.62
CA GLY A 29 3.13 -3.85 6.12
C GLY A 29 3.61 -4.92 5.14
N LEU A 30 3.25 -4.79 3.85
CA LEU A 30 3.76 -5.68 2.81
C LEU A 30 5.28 -5.56 2.65
N GLY A 31 5.83 -4.35 2.75
CA GLY A 31 7.28 -4.13 2.75
C GLY A 31 7.99 -4.86 3.89
N ALA A 32 7.43 -4.82 5.10
CA ALA A 32 7.95 -5.52 6.26
C ALA A 32 7.89 -7.04 6.10
N VAL A 33 6.80 -7.57 5.52
CA VAL A 33 6.68 -9.00 5.20
C VAL A 33 7.77 -9.44 4.22
N HIS A 34 8.03 -8.66 3.17
CA HIS A 34 9.12 -8.95 2.23
C HIS A 34 10.49 -8.87 2.89
N ALA A 35 10.73 -7.89 3.77
CA ALA A 35 11.98 -7.82 4.52
C ALA A 35 12.16 -9.06 5.42
N ALA A 36 11.11 -9.53 6.08
CA ALA A 36 11.15 -10.75 6.87
C ALA A 36 11.46 -11.99 6.02
N TRP A 37 10.90 -12.11 4.81
CA TRP A 37 11.27 -13.17 3.86
C TRP A 37 12.74 -13.09 3.43
N ALA A 38 13.23 -11.88 3.16
CA ALA A 38 14.63 -11.65 2.80
C ALA A 38 15.59 -12.00 3.96
N LEU A 39 15.12 -11.88 5.21
CA LEU A 39 15.83 -12.30 6.43
C LEU A 39 15.68 -13.81 6.74
N GLY A 40 14.97 -14.57 5.91
CA GLY A 40 14.85 -16.02 6.05
C GLY A 40 13.57 -16.53 6.70
N TRP A 41 12.59 -15.67 6.99
CA TRP A 41 11.27 -16.16 7.41
C TRP A 41 10.60 -16.90 6.24
N ARG A 42 10.05 -18.11 6.49
CA ARG A 42 9.42 -18.95 5.44
C ARG A 42 7.94 -19.20 5.69
N TRP A 43 7.23 -18.18 6.12
CA TRP A 43 5.77 -18.20 6.10
C TRP A 43 5.25 -17.62 4.78
N PRO A 44 4.22 -18.18 4.15
CA PRO A 44 3.49 -19.39 4.50
C PRO A 44 4.23 -20.66 4.05
N GLY A 45 4.08 -21.76 4.80
CA GLY A 45 4.56 -23.09 4.38
C GLY A 45 5.70 -23.68 5.20
N GLY A 46 6.52 -22.86 5.86
CA GLY A 46 7.58 -23.28 6.78
C GLY A 46 8.88 -23.76 6.10
N THR A 47 8.85 -24.08 4.81
CA THR A 47 10.01 -24.48 4.00
C THR A 47 10.16 -23.60 2.77
N ASP A 48 11.32 -23.67 2.12
CA ASP A 48 11.70 -22.87 0.97
C ASP A 48 10.82 -23.18 -0.24
N GLU A 49 10.59 -24.47 -0.49
CA GLU A 49 9.77 -24.98 -1.57
C GLU A 49 8.30 -24.60 -1.36
N ALA A 50 7.80 -24.80 -0.14
CA ALA A 50 6.42 -24.49 0.21
C ALA A 50 6.13 -22.98 0.13
N TRP A 51 7.12 -22.16 0.49
CA TRP A 51 7.06 -20.71 0.36
C TRP A 51 7.10 -20.28 -1.12
N ALA A 52 8.05 -20.79 -1.90
CA ALA A 52 8.20 -20.46 -3.32
C ALA A 52 6.95 -20.86 -4.12
N GLU A 53 6.40 -22.05 -3.88
CA GLU A 53 5.17 -22.52 -4.53
C GLU A 53 3.98 -21.58 -4.23
N ARG A 54 3.84 -21.16 -2.96
CA ARG A 54 2.72 -20.31 -2.52
C ARG A 54 2.82 -18.86 -2.97
N LEU A 55 4.02 -18.34 -3.20
CA LEU A 55 4.24 -16.94 -3.59
C LEU A 55 4.49 -16.72 -5.07
N ALA A 56 5.10 -17.68 -5.75
CA ALA A 56 5.58 -17.55 -7.12
C ALA A 56 5.00 -18.61 -8.06
N GLY A 57 4.24 -19.59 -7.55
CA GLY A 57 3.73 -20.70 -8.35
C GLY A 57 4.84 -21.60 -8.90
N SER A 58 6.04 -21.53 -8.30
CA SER A 58 7.25 -22.24 -8.75
C SER A 58 8.01 -22.80 -7.55
N PRO A 59 8.65 -23.97 -7.66
CA PRO A 59 9.57 -24.45 -6.62
C PRO A 59 10.86 -23.63 -6.54
N GLU A 60 11.17 -22.81 -7.55
CA GLU A 60 12.36 -21.97 -7.57
C GLU A 60 12.16 -20.72 -6.70
N MET A 61 13.05 -20.54 -5.73
CA MET A 61 13.03 -19.39 -4.84
C MET A 61 13.40 -18.09 -5.57
N PRO A 62 12.62 -17.01 -5.39
CA PRO A 62 13.10 -15.66 -5.66
C PRO A 62 14.44 -15.37 -4.99
N SER A 63 15.34 -14.71 -5.72
CA SER A 63 16.62 -14.28 -5.15
C SER A 63 16.40 -13.31 -3.98
N THR A 64 17.27 -13.37 -2.96
CA THR A 64 17.23 -12.47 -1.81
C THR A 64 17.26 -10.99 -2.22
N ALA A 65 17.99 -10.67 -3.30
CA ALA A 65 18.04 -9.32 -3.86
C ALA A 65 16.68 -8.85 -4.40
N ALA A 66 15.94 -9.73 -5.09
CA ALA A 66 14.60 -9.42 -5.57
C ALA A 66 13.61 -9.20 -4.42
N THR A 67 13.70 -10.01 -3.36
CA THR A 67 12.85 -9.86 -2.17
C THR A 67 13.13 -8.54 -1.45
N TRP A 68 14.41 -8.15 -1.30
CA TRP A 68 14.77 -6.82 -0.77
C TRP A 68 14.30 -5.67 -1.66
N ALA A 69 14.40 -5.81 -2.98
CA ALA A 69 13.91 -4.80 -3.92
C ALA A 69 12.42 -4.54 -3.73
N MET A 70 11.61 -5.59 -3.54
CA MET A 70 10.19 -5.46 -3.23
C MET A 70 9.95 -4.81 -1.86
N ALA A 71 10.70 -5.21 -0.84
CA ALA A 71 10.58 -4.61 0.50
C ALA A 71 10.81 -3.09 0.46
N LEU A 72 11.89 -2.66 -0.20
CA LEU A 72 12.24 -1.24 -0.34
C LEU A 72 11.27 -0.50 -1.27
N GLY A 73 10.87 -1.12 -2.39
CA GLY A 73 9.91 -0.54 -3.33
C GLY A 73 8.55 -0.27 -2.69
N LEU A 74 8.01 -1.25 -1.94
CA LEU A 74 6.74 -1.10 -1.23
C LEU A 74 6.82 -0.06 -0.10
N THR A 75 7.92 -0.04 0.65
CA THR A 75 8.15 0.97 1.70
C THR A 75 8.29 2.38 1.10
N GLY A 76 8.99 2.51 -0.03
CA GLY A 76 9.09 3.76 -0.79
C GLY A 76 7.73 4.21 -1.32
N ALA A 77 6.92 3.29 -1.85
CA ALA A 77 5.56 3.57 -2.29
C ALA A 77 4.66 4.02 -1.12
N ALA A 78 4.78 3.41 0.06
CA ALA A 78 4.08 3.87 1.27
C ALA A 78 4.45 5.32 1.63
N GLY A 79 5.73 5.67 1.49
CA GLY A 79 6.23 7.03 1.65
C GLY A 79 5.66 8.00 0.62
N ALA A 80 5.64 7.63 -0.66
CA ALA A 80 5.06 8.44 -1.73
C ALA A 80 3.56 8.68 -1.53
N VAL A 81 2.80 7.64 -1.18
CA VAL A 81 1.37 7.77 -0.85
C VAL A 81 1.20 8.66 0.37
N SER A 82 1.98 8.50 1.44
CA SER A 82 1.92 9.40 2.60
C SER A 82 2.22 10.86 2.25
N ALA A 83 3.21 11.09 1.39
CA ALA A 83 3.59 12.42 0.92
C ALA A 83 2.50 13.08 0.05
N ALA A 84 1.78 12.28 -0.73
CA ALA A 84 0.65 12.76 -1.54
C ALA A 84 -0.50 13.33 -0.70
N HIS A 85 -0.63 12.91 0.57
CA HIS A 85 -1.62 13.41 1.53
C HIS A 85 -1.09 14.58 2.39
N SER A 86 0.21 14.92 2.29
CA SER A 86 0.82 15.93 3.15
C SER A 86 0.56 17.35 2.66
N ARG A 87 -0.16 18.15 3.46
CA ARG A 87 -0.35 19.59 3.19
C ARG A 87 0.95 20.39 3.25
N ARG A 88 1.96 19.95 4.02
CA ARG A 88 3.25 20.64 4.17
C ARG A 88 4.08 20.66 2.89
N LEU A 89 3.81 19.75 1.97
CA LEU A 89 4.52 19.64 0.69
C LEU A 89 3.84 20.45 -0.42
N ARG A 90 2.78 21.21 -0.10
CA ARG A 90 1.94 21.90 -1.09
C ARG A 90 2.23 23.41 -1.12
N PRO A 91 2.28 24.03 -2.32
CA PRO A 91 2.49 23.43 -3.64
C PRO A 91 4.00 23.23 -3.94
N GLY A 92 4.36 22.12 -4.58
CA GLY A 92 5.74 21.85 -5.02
C GLY A 92 5.86 20.67 -5.97
N ARG A 93 6.91 20.64 -6.81
CA ARG A 93 7.17 19.55 -7.78
C ARG A 93 7.15 18.17 -7.13
N LEU A 94 7.64 18.08 -5.90
CA LEU A 94 7.66 16.85 -5.10
C LEU A 94 6.25 16.33 -4.78
N HIS A 95 5.30 17.22 -4.47
CA HIS A 95 3.91 16.82 -4.21
C HIS A 95 3.23 16.28 -5.48
N THR A 96 3.44 16.92 -6.63
CA THR A 96 2.93 16.43 -7.92
C THR A 96 3.50 15.06 -8.27
N ALA A 97 4.82 14.89 -8.10
CA ALA A 97 5.48 13.60 -8.32
C ALA A 97 4.94 12.51 -7.38
N ALA A 98 4.77 12.81 -6.09
CA ALA A 98 4.19 11.89 -5.12
C ALA A 98 2.75 11.48 -5.49
N ARG A 99 1.91 12.41 -5.94
CA ARG A 99 0.56 12.12 -6.42
C ARG A 99 0.55 11.23 -7.66
N LEU A 100 1.40 11.52 -8.63
CA LEU A 100 1.51 10.72 -9.85
C LEU A 100 1.97 9.30 -9.53
N ALA A 101 3.02 9.17 -8.71
CA ALA A 101 3.50 7.87 -8.24
C ALA A 101 2.41 7.08 -7.49
N SER A 102 1.62 7.76 -6.65
CA SER A 102 0.53 7.14 -5.90
C SER A 102 -0.60 6.64 -6.81
N TRP A 103 -0.96 7.41 -7.85
CA TRP A 103 -1.91 6.95 -8.87
C TRP A 103 -1.37 5.78 -9.68
N GLY A 104 -0.08 5.82 -10.05
CA GLY A 104 0.59 4.70 -10.72
C GLY A 104 0.55 3.43 -9.86
N MET A 105 0.80 3.56 -8.55
CA MET A 105 0.72 2.43 -7.61
C MET A 105 -0.71 1.88 -7.50
N ALA A 106 -1.71 2.75 -7.38
CA ALA A 106 -3.11 2.33 -7.35
C ALA A 106 -3.50 1.57 -8.64
N ALA A 107 -3.13 2.10 -9.80
CA ALA A 107 -3.37 1.47 -11.09
C ALA A 107 -2.65 0.12 -11.22
N GLY A 108 -1.38 0.04 -10.78
CA GLY A 108 -0.60 -1.19 -10.79
C GLY A 108 -1.22 -2.30 -9.93
N LEU A 109 -1.68 -1.96 -8.72
CA LEU A 109 -2.34 -2.92 -7.83
C LEU A 109 -3.70 -3.39 -8.37
N LEU A 110 -4.48 -2.48 -8.96
CA LEU A 110 -5.73 -2.84 -9.62
C LEU A 110 -5.49 -3.71 -10.85
N GLY A 111 -4.49 -3.38 -11.67
CA GLY A 111 -4.07 -4.21 -12.79
C GLY A 111 -3.63 -5.60 -12.34
N ARG A 112 -2.82 -5.69 -11.28
CA ARG A 112 -2.39 -6.96 -10.67
C ARG A 112 -3.56 -7.80 -10.18
N SER A 113 -4.62 -7.17 -9.65
CA SER A 113 -5.81 -7.89 -9.17
C SER A 113 -6.63 -8.58 -10.26
N VAL A 114 -6.39 -8.22 -11.53
CA VAL A 114 -7.07 -8.84 -12.67
C VAL A 114 -6.14 -9.59 -13.62
N TYR A 115 -4.82 -9.43 -13.47
CA TYR A 115 -3.83 -9.94 -14.40
C TYR A 115 -3.83 -11.48 -14.49
N PHE A 116 -3.99 -12.17 -13.37
CA PHE A 116 -3.93 -13.63 -13.30
C PHE A 116 -5.32 -14.31 -13.45
N LEU A 117 -6.42 -13.54 -13.49
CA LEU A 117 -7.77 -14.11 -13.65
C LEU A 117 -7.90 -15.12 -14.80
N PRO A 118 -7.32 -14.90 -16.01
CA PRO A 118 -7.42 -15.88 -17.08
C PRO A 118 -6.76 -17.22 -16.74
N SER A 119 -5.56 -17.21 -16.13
CA SER A 119 -4.86 -18.43 -15.71
C SER A 119 -5.59 -19.10 -14.55
N ASP A 120 -6.07 -18.32 -13.59
CA ASP A 120 -6.68 -18.84 -12.37
C ASP A 120 -8.04 -19.51 -12.62
N LEU A 121 -8.75 -19.11 -13.69
CA LEU A 121 -10.09 -19.60 -14.02
C LEU A 121 -10.10 -20.75 -15.04
N THR A 122 -9.00 -21.00 -15.78
CA THR A 122 -9.02 -21.91 -16.95
C THR A 122 -8.10 -23.13 -16.85
N GLY A 123 -7.22 -23.21 -15.84
CA GLY A 123 -6.23 -24.28 -15.69
C GLY A 123 -6.50 -25.30 -14.58
N ASP A 124 -5.66 -26.35 -14.52
CA ASP A 124 -5.49 -27.17 -13.33
C ASP A 124 -4.96 -26.28 -12.19
N THR A 125 -5.82 -25.96 -11.22
CA THR A 125 -5.51 -24.94 -10.20
C THR A 125 -4.31 -25.34 -9.35
N THR A 126 -3.23 -24.57 -9.46
CA THR A 126 -2.09 -24.67 -8.55
C THR A 126 -2.45 -24.09 -7.17
N ILE A 127 -1.60 -24.33 -6.16
CA ILE A 127 -1.77 -23.70 -4.84
C ILE A 127 -1.70 -22.17 -4.97
N PHE A 128 -0.83 -21.66 -5.85
CA PHE A 128 -0.70 -20.23 -6.12
C PHE A 128 -2.00 -19.64 -6.67
N ASP A 129 -2.62 -20.24 -7.69
CA ASP A 129 -3.83 -19.69 -8.31
C ASP A 129 -4.99 -19.58 -7.30
N ARG A 130 -5.10 -20.56 -6.40
CA ARG A 130 -6.09 -20.52 -5.31
C ARG A 130 -5.81 -19.37 -4.34
N LEU A 131 -4.54 -19.17 -3.97
CA LEU A 131 -4.13 -18.05 -3.12
C LEU A 131 -4.28 -16.71 -3.83
N ASP A 132 -4.08 -16.66 -5.15
CA ASP A 132 -4.27 -15.44 -5.93
C ASP A 132 -5.72 -14.99 -5.87
N LEU A 133 -6.65 -15.89 -6.23
CA LEU A 133 -8.08 -15.60 -6.22
C LEU A 133 -8.62 -15.29 -4.82
N THR A 134 -8.15 -15.98 -3.78
CA THR A 134 -8.72 -15.87 -2.43
C THR A 134 -8.05 -14.81 -1.56
N VAL A 135 -6.78 -14.49 -1.80
CA VAL A 135 -5.98 -13.61 -0.94
C VAL A 135 -5.32 -12.49 -1.74
N TYR A 136 -4.47 -12.79 -2.71
CA TYR A 136 -3.58 -11.79 -3.30
C TYR A 136 -4.30 -10.79 -4.21
N ALA A 137 -5.20 -11.25 -5.08
CA ALA A 137 -5.98 -10.39 -5.97
C ALA A 137 -6.96 -9.51 -5.17
N PRO A 138 -7.75 -10.04 -4.21
CA PRO A 138 -8.57 -9.21 -3.32
C PRO A 138 -7.76 -8.17 -2.54
N LEU A 139 -6.61 -8.55 -1.97
CA LEU A 139 -5.74 -7.63 -1.23
C LEU A 139 -5.21 -6.51 -2.13
N SER A 140 -4.76 -6.87 -3.34
CA SER A 140 -4.28 -5.91 -4.32
C SER A 140 -5.38 -4.93 -4.75
N ALA A 141 -6.59 -5.44 -5.03
CA ALA A 141 -7.75 -4.61 -5.35
C ALA A 141 -8.10 -3.67 -4.19
N PHE A 142 -8.19 -4.19 -2.97
CA PHE A 142 -8.51 -3.42 -1.77
C PHE A 142 -7.51 -2.27 -1.54
N LEU A 143 -6.21 -2.56 -1.62
CA LEU A 143 -5.18 -1.52 -1.46
C LEU A 143 -5.22 -0.50 -2.60
N GLY A 144 -5.39 -0.94 -3.84
CA GLY A 144 -5.51 -0.07 -5.01
C GLY A 144 -6.70 0.89 -4.90
N VAL A 145 -7.88 0.37 -4.55
CA VAL A 145 -9.09 1.17 -4.30
C VAL A 145 -8.88 2.14 -3.14
N SER A 146 -8.30 1.69 -2.03
CA SER A 146 -8.06 2.52 -0.84
C SER A 146 -7.14 3.70 -1.14
N ILE A 147 -6.05 3.47 -1.87
CA ILE A 147 -5.12 4.53 -2.29
C ILE A 147 -5.84 5.53 -3.21
N ALA A 148 -6.56 5.05 -4.23
CA ALA A 148 -7.32 5.92 -5.13
C ALA A 148 -8.40 6.73 -4.40
N ALA A 149 -9.10 6.12 -3.44
CA ALA A 149 -10.11 6.78 -2.63
C ALA A 149 -9.49 7.87 -1.73
N GLY A 150 -8.37 7.60 -1.06
CA GLY A 150 -7.65 8.58 -0.23
C GLY A 150 -7.16 9.79 -1.05
N LEU A 151 -6.62 9.55 -2.24
CA LEU A 151 -6.18 10.61 -3.17
C LEU A 151 -7.37 11.49 -3.62
N ARG A 152 -8.51 10.86 -3.94
CA ARG A 152 -9.74 11.57 -4.32
C ARG A 152 -10.34 12.36 -3.15
N HIS A 153 -10.34 11.78 -1.94
CA HIS A 153 -10.79 12.44 -0.72
C HIS A 153 -9.99 13.72 -0.45
N THR A 154 -8.66 13.62 -0.50
CA THR A 154 -7.76 14.76 -0.33
C THR A 154 -8.03 15.84 -1.37
N ALA A 155 -8.14 15.46 -2.65
CA ALA A 155 -8.41 16.40 -3.74
C ALA A 155 -9.74 17.17 -3.55
N ARG A 156 -10.78 16.50 -3.03
CA ARG A 156 -12.07 17.15 -2.74
C ARG A 156 -11.97 18.09 -1.54
N ALA A 157 -11.31 17.67 -0.46
CA ALA A 157 -11.08 18.51 0.71
C ALA A 157 -10.26 19.76 0.38
N ASP A 158 -9.41 19.70 -0.65
CA ASP A 158 -8.64 20.84 -1.14
C ASP A 158 -9.45 21.80 -2.02
N ALA A 159 -10.52 21.33 -2.63
CA ALA A 159 -11.37 22.10 -3.55
C ALA A 159 -12.54 22.79 -2.84
N ASP A 160 -12.85 22.40 -1.61
CA ASP A 160 -13.91 23.00 -0.80
C ASP A 160 -13.36 24.18 0.04
N PRO A 161 -13.66 25.44 -0.31
CA PRO A 161 -13.17 26.62 0.41
C PRO A 161 -13.82 26.81 1.79
N THR A 162 -14.85 26.02 2.14
CA THR A 162 -15.54 26.10 3.44
C THR A 162 -15.04 25.09 4.48
N ALA A 163 -14.13 24.18 4.09
CA ALA A 163 -13.62 23.10 4.94
C ALA A 163 -12.41 23.48 5.80
N ALA A 164 -12.12 24.78 5.97
CA ALA A 164 -11.00 25.31 6.75
C ALA A 164 -11.46 26.20 7.90
#